data_AF-A0A838WD26-F1
#
_entry.id   AF-A0A838WD26-F1
#
_cell.length_a   1.000
_cell.length_b   1.000
_cell.length_c   1.000
_cell.angle_alpha   90.00
_cell.angle_beta   90.00
_cell.angle_gamma   90.00
#
_symmetry.space_group_name_H-M   'P 1'
#
loop_
_entity.id
_entity.type
_entity.pdbx_description
1 polymer ?
#
loop_
_entity_poly.entity_id
_entity_poly.type
_entity_poly.pdbx_seq_one_letter_code
_entity_poly.pdbx_strand_id
1 'polypeptide(L)'
;MTYTPRLKADPTYLQALGQAFYNFTYLEWVVVCTIVKLSGNGFGSVPRGEPASAIARALSRAIADADPPLPPNLRRDLVKSDERYRDAIRVRNKLLHAHPYTAPSGHPQLGGGGFKWPLENVHVAARMFEDAAIHGNQILHEELPKVRP
;
A
#
# COMPACT_ATOMS: atom_id res chain seq x y z
N MET A 1 2.32 -24.86 18.88
CA MET A 1 3.67 -24.46 19.31
C MET A 1 3.70 -22.95 19.46
N THR A 2 4.17 -22.43 20.59
CA THR A 2 4.38 -20.99 20.78
C THR A 2 5.77 -20.63 20.29
N TYR A 3 5.88 -19.61 19.44
CA TYR A 3 7.17 -19.12 18.96
C TYR A 3 7.85 -18.24 20.03
N THR A 4 9.12 -18.52 20.34
CA THR A 4 9.93 -17.71 21.26
C THR A 4 11.05 -17.02 20.48
N PRO A 5 11.02 -15.69 20.29
CA PRO A 5 12.04 -14.99 19.53
C PRO A 5 13.38 -14.94 20.28
N ARG A 6 14.46 -15.27 19.57
CA ARG A 6 15.84 -15.12 20.08
C ARG A 6 16.42 -13.73 19.80
N LEU A 7 15.90 -13.04 18.78
CA LEU A 7 16.23 -11.66 18.46
C LEU A 7 15.30 -10.76 19.27
N LYS A 8 15.85 -10.07 20.27
CA LYS A 8 15.10 -9.13 21.10
C LYS A 8 14.94 -7.81 20.34
N ALA A 9 13.71 -7.37 20.18
CA ALA A 9 13.36 -6.04 19.70
C ALA A 9 12.25 -5.48 20.60
N ASP A 10 12.10 -4.16 20.59
CA ASP A 10 11.03 -3.50 21.31
C ASP A 10 9.66 -3.98 20.78
N PRO A 11 8.77 -4.52 21.64
CA PRO A 11 7.44 -4.98 21.23
C PRO A 11 6.58 -3.89 20.58
N THR A 12 6.66 -2.65 21.07
CA THR A 12 5.93 -1.50 20.52
C THR A 12 6.43 -1.19 19.11
N TYR A 13 7.74 -1.28 18.89
CA TYR A 13 8.33 -1.11 17.56
C TYR A 13 7.89 -2.22 16.59
N LEU A 14 7.91 -3.48 17.03
CA LEU A 14 7.43 -4.60 16.22
C LEU A 14 5.94 -4.48 15.88
N GLN A 15 5.11 -4.04 16.83
CA GLN A 15 3.69 -3.81 16.59
C GLN A 15 3.47 -2.71 15.55
N ALA A 16 4.19 -1.60 15.65
CA ALA A 16 4.11 -0.51 14.67
C ALA A 16 4.54 -0.97 13.27
N LEU A 17 5.61 -1.76 13.16
CA LEU A 17 6.03 -2.36 11.89
C LEU A 17 4.96 -3.28 11.31
N GLY A 18 4.41 -4.18 12.14
CA GLY A 18 3.33 -5.07 11.74
C GLY A 18 2.10 -4.30 11.23
N GLN A 19 1.70 -3.25 11.94
CA GLN A 19 0.59 -2.39 11.53
C GLN A 19 0.86 -1.70 10.19
N ALA A 20 2.07 -1.19 9.96
CA ALA A 20 2.43 -0.58 8.68
C ALA A 20 2.27 -1.57 7.52
N PHE A 21 2.81 -2.79 7.64
CA PHE A 21 2.69 -3.79 6.57
C PHE A 21 1.26 -4.32 6.39
N TYR A 22 0.49 -4.44 7.48
CA TYR A 22 -0.92 -4.78 7.40
C TYR A 22 -1.71 -3.71 6.63
N ASN A 23 -1.53 -2.42 6.96
CA ASN A 23 -2.18 -1.31 6.27
C ASN A 23 -1.80 -1.27 4.78
N PHE A 24 -0.53 -1.51 4.45
CA PHE A 24 -0.10 -1.59 3.05
C PHE A 24 -0.77 -2.76 2.31
N THR A 25 -0.86 -3.93 2.95
CA THR A 25 -1.51 -5.11 2.36
C THR A 25 -2.99 -4.84 2.11
N TYR A 26 -3.65 -4.15 3.04
CA TYR A 26 -5.03 -3.73 2.89
C TYR A 26 -5.19 -2.72 1.73
N LEU A 27 -4.33 -1.70 1.64
CA LEU A 27 -4.28 -0.78 0.50
C LEU A 27 -4.11 -1.51 -0.85
N GLU A 28 -3.19 -2.46 -0.93
CA GLU A 28 -2.97 -3.25 -2.16
C GLU A 28 -4.22 -4.04 -2.56
N TRP A 29 -4.95 -4.58 -1.60
CA TRP A 29 -6.23 -5.24 -1.86
C TRP A 29 -7.29 -4.29 -2.40
N VAL A 30 -7.38 -3.06 -1.88
CA VAL A 30 -8.26 -2.01 -2.43
C VAL A 30 -7.93 -1.74 -3.89
N VAL A 31 -6.65 -1.63 -4.23
CA VAL A 31 -6.20 -1.42 -5.61
C VAL A 31 -6.55 -2.60 -6.51
N VAL A 32 -6.35 -3.83 -6.03
CA VAL A 32 -6.73 -5.06 -6.75
C VAL A 32 -8.23 -5.08 -7.04
N CYS A 33 -9.07 -4.84 -6.05
CA CYS A 33 -10.52 -4.76 -6.24
C CYS A 33 -10.93 -3.65 -7.20
N THR A 34 -10.24 -2.50 -7.16
CA THR A 34 -10.45 -1.40 -8.10
C THR A 34 -10.15 -1.82 -9.54
N ILE A 35 -9.01 -2.50 -9.78
CA ILE A 35 -8.67 -3.06 -11.11
C ILE A 35 -9.75 -4.02 -11.60
N VAL A 36 -10.19 -4.94 -10.73
CA VAL A 36 -11.23 -5.92 -11.04
C VAL A 36 -12.54 -5.24 -11.43
N LYS A 37 -12.94 -4.16 -10.72
CA LYS A 37 -14.18 -3.43 -10.99
C LYS A 37 -14.11 -2.58 -12.28
N LEU A 38 -12.92 -2.10 -12.63
CA LEU A 38 -12.69 -1.35 -13.88
C LEU A 38 -12.58 -2.26 -15.11
N SER A 39 -12.12 -3.51 -14.93
CA SER A 39 -11.89 -4.43 -16.04
C SER A 39 -13.07 -5.36 -16.32
N GLY A 40 -13.35 -5.63 -17.60
CA GLY A 40 -14.31 -6.66 -18.02
C GLY A 40 -13.86 -8.10 -17.75
N ASN A 41 -12.56 -8.36 -17.54
CA ASN A 41 -12.02 -9.71 -17.29
C ASN A 41 -11.81 -10.00 -15.78
N GLY A 42 -12.31 -9.13 -14.90
CA GLY A 42 -12.24 -9.27 -13.45
C GLY A 42 -10.82 -9.60 -12.95
N PHE A 43 -10.70 -10.63 -12.09
CA PHE A 43 -9.42 -11.10 -11.52
C PHE A 43 -8.41 -11.60 -12.55
N GLY A 44 -8.82 -11.86 -13.80
CA GLY A 44 -7.89 -12.16 -14.90
C GLY A 44 -7.00 -10.97 -15.28
N SER A 45 -7.36 -9.76 -14.83
CA SER A 45 -6.63 -8.51 -15.13
C SER A 45 -5.60 -8.13 -14.07
N VAL A 46 -5.52 -8.91 -13.00
CA VAL A 46 -4.64 -8.66 -11.86
C VAL A 46 -3.37 -9.49 -12.04
N PRO A 47 -2.18 -8.88 -12.07
CA PRO A 47 -0.91 -9.60 -12.12
C PRO A 47 -0.77 -10.54 -10.92
N ARG A 48 -0.31 -11.78 -11.14
CA ARG A 48 -0.17 -12.82 -10.08
C ARG A 48 1.31 -13.11 -9.81
N GLY A 49 1.70 -13.09 -8.54
CA GLY A 49 3.10 -13.34 -8.14
C GLY A 49 4.07 -12.23 -8.55
N GLU A 50 3.54 -11.07 -8.93
CA GLU A 50 4.29 -9.95 -9.44
C GLU A 50 4.54 -8.88 -8.37
N PRO A 51 5.56 -8.02 -8.52
CA PRO A 51 5.79 -6.90 -7.61
C PRO A 51 4.62 -5.91 -7.59
N ALA A 52 4.47 -5.18 -6.48
CA ALA A 52 3.46 -4.13 -6.33
C ALA A 52 3.49 -3.06 -7.46
N SER A 53 4.66 -2.81 -8.06
CA SER A 53 4.78 -1.91 -9.22
C SER A 53 4.07 -2.46 -10.48
N ALA A 54 3.95 -3.78 -10.63
CA ALA A 54 3.15 -4.38 -11.68
C ALA A 54 1.65 -4.15 -11.44
N ILE A 55 1.19 -4.26 -10.19
CA ILE A 55 -0.19 -3.94 -9.80
C ILE A 55 -0.49 -2.46 -10.08
N ALA A 56 0.40 -1.54 -9.72
CA ALA A 56 0.24 -0.11 -10.03
C ALA A 56 0.15 0.15 -11.54
N ARG A 57 0.97 -0.52 -12.36
CA ARG A 57 0.85 -0.44 -13.83
C ARG A 57 -0.48 -0.99 -14.34
N ALA A 58 -0.98 -2.07 -13.75
CA ALA A 58 -2.29 -2.64 -14.09
C ALA A 58 -3.43 -1.67 -13.73
N LEU A 59 -3.35 -0.97 -12.58
CA LEU A 59 -4.30 0.08 -12.22
C LEU A 59 -4.30 1.21 -13.24
N SER A 60 -3.13 1.78 -13.58
CA SER A 60 -3.07 2.87 -14.57
C SER A 60 -3.66 2.46 -15.92
N ARG A 61 -3.42 1.22 -16.37
CA ARG A 61 -4.03 0.67 -17.59
C ARG A 61 -5.54 0.52 -17.46
N ALA A 62 -6.03 -0.06 -16.37
CA ALA A 62 -7.45 -0.22 -16.13
C ALA A 62 -8.21 1.12 -16.10
N ILE A 63 -7.58 2.20 -15.61
CA ILE A 63 -8.14 3.56 -15.64
C ILE A 63 -8.14 4.13 -17.07
N ALA A 64 -7.07 3.89 -17.84
CA ALA A 64 -6.92 4.41 -19.21
C ALA A 64 -7.86 3.70 -20.20
N ASP A 65 -8.00 2.39 -20.06
CA ASP A 65 -8.70 1.50 -20.99
C ASP A 65 -10.16 1.25 -20.54
N ALA A 66 -10.65 1.99 -19.55
CA ALA A 66 -11.98 1.82 -19.00
C ALA A 66 -13.07 2.07 -20.06
N ASP A 67 -13.87 1.04 -20.33
CA ASP A 67 -15.02 1.09 -21.25
C ASP A 67 -16.31 0.67 -20.50
N PRO A 68 -17.39 1.48 -20.51
CA PRO A 68 -17.48 2.83 -21.07
C PRO A 68 -16.54 3.83 -20.37
N PRO A 69 -16.19 4.95 -21.04
CA PRO A 69 -15.29 5.97 -20.47
C PRO A 69 -15.76 6.47 -19.11
N LEU A 70 -14.81 6.64 -18.19
CA LEU A 70 -15.09 7.13 -16.83
C LEU A 70 -15.45 8.63 -16.85
N PRO A 71 -16.38 9.09 -15.99
CA PRO A 71 -16.61 10.52 -15.79
C PRO A 71 -15.30 11.25 -15.43
N PRO A 72 -15.07 12.48 -15.93
CA PRO A 72 -13.79 13.18 -15.74
C PRO A 72 -13.34 13.33 -14.29
N ASN A 73 -14.27 13.55 -13.36
CA ASN A 73 -13.96 13.69 -11.93
C ASN A 73 -13.53 12.35 -11.32
N LEU A 74 -14.29 11.27 -11.58
CA LEU A 74 -13.93 9.93 -11.11
C LEU A 74 -12.58 9.48 -11.67
N ARG A 75 -12.32 9.75 -12.97
CA ARG A 75 -11.02 9.45 -13.58
C ARG A 75 -9.88 10.17 -12.85
N ARG A 76 -10.06 11.44 -12.51
CA ARG A 76 -9.07 12.24 -11.78
C ARG A 76 -8.80 11.68 -10.39
N ASP A 77 -9.86 11.29 -9.66
CA ASP A 77 -9.72 10.72 -8.33
C ASP A 77 -9.03 9.35 -8.36
N LEU A 78 -9.33 8.52 -9.35
CA LEU A 78 -8.63 7.24 -9.57
C LEU A 78 -7.14 7.44 -9.90
N VAL A 79 -6.80 8.43 -10.73
CA VAL A 79 -5.39 8.79 -11.01
C VAL A 79 -4.68 9.22 -9.73
N LYS A 80 -5.32 10.06 -8.91
CA LYS A 80 -4.79 10.48 -7.61
C LYS A 80 -4.61 9.29 -6.65
N SER A 81 -5.51 8.30 -6.70
CA SER A 81 -5.38 7.07 -5.92
C SER A 81 -4.20 6.22 -6.39
N ASP A 82 -3.98 6.09 -7.71
CA ASP A 82 -2.78 5.43 -8.28
C ASP A 82 -1.48 6.11 -7.84
N GLU A 83 -1.43 7.44 -7.88
CA GLU A 83 -0.29 8.23 -7.39
C GLU A 83 0.01 7.92 -5.90
N ARG A 84 -1.03 7.93 -5.06
CA ARG A 84 -0.89 7.59 -3.63
C ARG A 84 -0.39 6.16 -3.40
N TYR A 85 -0.88 5.20 -4.18
CA TYR A 85 -0.40 3.82 -4.10
C TYR A 85 1.07 3.70 -4.53
N ARG A 86 1.48 4.40 -5.59
CA ARG A 86 2.89 4.45 -6.03
C ARG A 86 3.79 5.05 -4.98
N ASP A 87 3.34 6.11 -4.32
CA ASP A 87 4.06 6.72 -3.21
C ASP A 87 4.18 5.75 -2.02
N ALA A 88 3.09 5.04 -1.70
CA ALA A 88 3.08 4.02 -0.67
C ALA A 88 4.07 2.88 -0.99
N ILE A 89 4.15 2.41 -2.25
CA ILE A 89 5.13 1.40 -2.68
C ILE A 89 6.56 1.89 -2.41
N ARG A 90 6.88 3.15 -2.72
CA ARG A 90 8.23 3.70 -2.49
C ARG A 90 8.59 3.68 -1.00
N VAL A 91 7.66 4.10 -0.14
CA VAL A 91 7.85 4.11 1.31
C VAL A 91 7.94 2.69 1.87
N ARG A 92 7.06 1.79 1.44
CA ARG A 92 7.07 0.37 1.82
C ARG A 92 8.38 -0.31 1.43
N ASN A 93 8.90 -0.05 0.24
CA ASN A 93 10.17 -0.64 -0.21
C ASN A 93 11.35 -0.12 0.61
N LYS A 94 11.38 1.17 0.96
CA LYS A 94 12.39 1.72 1.88
C LYS A 94 12.34 1.09 3.27
N LEU A 95 11.15 0.77 3.77
CA LEU A 95 10.97 0.11 5.06
C LEU A 95 11.33 -1.39 5.00
N LEU A 96 10.85 -2.09 3.98
CA LEU A 96 11.06 -3.54 3.79
C LEU A 96 12.52 -3.90 3.53
N HIS A 97 13.25 -3.05 2.81
CA HIS A 97 14.67 -3.24 2.50
C HIS A 97 15.61 -2.55 3.49
N ALA A 98 15.09 -2.05 4.61
CA ALA A 98 15.92 -1.54 5.68
C ALA A 98 16.63 -2.69 6.44
N HIS A 99 17.76 -2.37 7.05
CA HIS A 99 18.60 -3.31 7.78
C HIS A 99 18.53 -3.03 9.28
N PRO A 100 18.59 -4.06 10.13
CA PRO A 100 18.68 -3.86 11.57
C PRO A 100 19.99 -3.15 11.93
N TYR A 101 19.91 -2.18 12.83
CA TYR A 101 21.05 -1.51 13.43
C TYR A 101 20.73 -1.12 14.88
N THR A 102 21.76 -0.87 15.68
CA THR A 102 21.60 -0.34 17.05
C THR A 102 21.62 1.18 16.99
N ALA A 103 20.53 1.82 17.40
CA ALA A 103 20.46 3.28 17.47
C ALA A 103 21.39 3.85 18.55
N PRO A 104 21.75 5.15 18.53
CA PRO A 104 22.54 5.78 19.59
C PRO A 104 21.93 5.65 21.00
N SER A 105 20.62 5.47 21.09
CA SER A 105 19.90 5.19 22.34
C SER A 105 20.08 3.75 22.85
N GLY A 106 20.78 2.88 22.10
CA GLY A 106 20.99 1.47 22.43
C GLY A 106 19.87 0.52 21.97
N HIS A 107 18.76 1.05 21.44
CA HIS A 107 17.63 0.24 20.98
C HIS A 107 17.82 -0.27 19.54
N PRO A 108 17.50 -1.55 19.25
CA PRO A 108 17.48 -2.06 17.87
C PRO A 108 16.38 -1.38 17.03
N GLN A 109 16.74 -0.93 15.83
CA GLN A 109 15.83 -0.28 14.87
C GLN A 109 16.18 -0.69 13.43
N LEU A 110 15.32 -0.33 12.47
CA LEU A 110 15.61 -0.47 11.05
C LEU A 110 16.20 0.83 10.46
N GLY A 111 17.15 0.70 9.55
CA GLY A 111 17.74 1.82 8.81
C GLY A 111 18.40 1.37 7.51
N GLY A 112 18.54 2.28 6.55
CA GLY A 112 19.15 1.96 5.27
C GLY A 112 18.98 3.09 4.25
N GLY A 113 19.89 3.18 3.27
CA GLY A 113 19.80 4.17 2.19
C GLY A 113 19.78 5.62 2.68
N GLY A 114 20.49 5.93 3.77
CA GLY A 114 20.52 7.28 4.37
C GLY A 114 19.29 7.65 5.20
N PHE A 115 18.32 6.74 5.38
CA PHE A 115 17.12 6.97 6.17
C PHE A 115 17.06 6.02 7.38
N LYS A 116 16.58 6.54 8.51
CA LYS A 116 16.34 5.77 9.74
C LYS A 116 14.85 5.59 9.95
N TRP A 117 14.46 4.46 10.49
CA TRP A 117 13.09 4.13 10.85
C TRP A 117 12.91 4.07 12.37
N PRO A 118 13.02 5.19 13.09
CA PRO A 118 12.54 5.24 14.46
C PRO A 118 11.00 5.06 14.49
N LEU A 119 10.45 4.81 15.69
CA LEU A 119 9.03 4.45 15.88
C LEU A 119 8.08 5.46 15.22
N GLU A 120 8.37 6.74 15.35
CA GLU A 120 7.60 7.83 14.76
C GLU A 120 7.52 7.74 13.23
N ASN A 121 8.63 7.40 12.55
CA ASN A 121 8.65 7.29 11.09
C ASN A 121 7.88 6.05 10.63
N VAL A 122 7.89 4.97 11.41
CA VAL A 122 7.08 3.78 11.14
C VAL A 122 5.59 4.12 11.26
N HIS A 123 5.18 4.89 12.28
CA HIS A 123 3.81 5.36 12.40
C HIS A 123 3.39 6.30 11.27
N VAL A 124 4.27 7.20 10.82
CA VAL A 124 4.01 8.06 9.65
C VAL A 124 3.76 7.21 8.40
N ALA A 125 4.57 6.17 8.16
CA ALA A 125 4.34 5.25 7.05
C ALA A 125 3.03 4.47 7.20
N ALA A 126 2.74 3.94 8.40
CA ALA A 126 1.49 3.21 8.65
C ALA A 126 0.25 4.06 8.37
N ARG A 127 0.25 5.32 8.83
CA ARG A 127 -0.82 6.28 8.57
C ARG A 127 -0.93 6.63 7.09
N MET A 128 0.20 6.85 6.41
CA MET A 128 0.20 7.12 4.98
C MET A 128 -0.46 5.99 4.18
N PHE A 129 -0.22 4.73 4.55
CA PHE A 129 -0.84 3.58 3.90
C PHE A 129 -2.34 3.48 4.22
N GLU A 130 -2.73 3.76 5.46
CA GLU A 130 -4.13 3.81 5.89
C GLU A 130 -4.91 4.90 5.16
N ASP A 131 -4.39 6.14 5.12
CA ASP A 131 -5.03 7.27 4.45
C ASP A 131 -5.20 7.01 2.94
N ALA A 132 -4.20 6.37 2.32
CA ALA A 132 -4.31 5.93 0.93
C ALA A 132 -5.39 4.86 0.75
N ALA A 133 -5.48 3.89 1.67
CA ALA A 133 -6.48 2.82 1.61
C ALA A 133 -7.89 3.37 1.80
N ILE A 134 -8.10 4.25 2.78
CA ILE A 134 -9.38 4.93 3.04
C ILE A 134 -9.84 5.67 1.79
N HIS A 135 -8.95 6.45 1.17
CA HIS A 135 -9.26 7.18 -0.04
C HIS A 135 -9.64 6.25 -1.21
N GLY A 136 -8.86 5.18 -1.44
CA GLY A 136 -9.18 4.19 -2.46
C GLY A 136 -10.50 3.47 -2.20
N ASN A 137 -10.78 3.11 -0.95
CA ASN A 137 -12.03 2.44 -0.57
C ASN A 137 -13.24 3.32 -0.78
N GLN A 138 -13.13 4.61 -0.46
CA GLN A 138 -14.20 5.56 -0.73
C GLN A 138 -14.56 5.56 -2.22
N ILE A 139 -13.55 5.61 -3.10
CA ILE A 139 -13.77 5.52 -4.55
C ILE A 139 -14.39 4.17 -4.93
N LEU A 140 -13.85 3.06 -4.42
CA LEU A 140 -14.28 1.70 -4.74
C LEU A 140 -15.73 1.40 -4.35
N HIS A 141 -16.16 1.87 -3.18
CA HIS A 141 -17.45 1.50 -2.60
C HIS A 141 -18.52 2.57 -2.74
N GLU A 142 -18.15 3.84 -2.94
CA GLU A 142 -19.13 4.94 -3.08
C GLU A 142 -19.25 5.41 -4.52
N GLU A 143 -18.12 5.65 -5.21
CA GLU A 143 -18.15 6.31 -6.53
C GLU A 143 -18.22 5.32 -7.69
N LEU A 144 -17.42 4.26 -7.66
CA LEU A 144 -17.40 3.26 -8.74
C LEU A 144 -18.76 2.55 -8.94
N PRO A 145 -19.51 2.15 -7.89
CA PRO A 145 -20.80 1.49 -8.08
C PRO A 145 -21.87 2.38 -8.75
N LYS A 146 -21.75 3.71 -8.63
CA LYS A 146 -22.67 4.67 -9.28
C LYS A 146 -22.53 4.66 -10.80
N VAL A 147 -21.35 4.32 -11.31
CA VAL A 147 -21.04 4.31 -12.75
C VAL A 147 -20.93 2.89 -13.33
N ARG A 148 -20.65 1.90 -12.48
CA ARG A 148 -20.42 0.49 -12.82
C ARG A 148 -21.07 -0.38 -11.73
N PRO A 149 -22.40 -0.58 -11.77
CA PRO A 149 -23.09 -1.40 -10.76
C PRO A 149 -22.53 -2.82 -10.69
#